data_AF-A0AAW0GRV8-F1
#
_entry.id   AF-A0AAW0GRV8-F1
#
_cell.length_a   1.000
_cell.length_b   1.000
_cell.length_c   1.000
_cell.angle_alpha   90.00
_cell.angle_beta   90.00
_cell.angle_gamma   90.00
#
_symmetry.space_group_name_H-M   'P 1'
#
loop_
_entity.id
_entity.type
_entity.pdbx_description
1 polymer ?
#
loop_
_entity_poly.entity_id
_entity_poly.type
_entity_poly.pdbx_seq_one_letter_code
_entity_poly.pdbx_strand_id
1 'polypeptide(L)'
;MSGDMNGLPTTEDQTSLISVESIHPTPDSISKLIRRLKALTYTLLPVEVPIDSLNDPTSRVITPQVISSYIAAAGDYLEALPYCLLRARKEFMWDSNHNPADYDENLGRAIACEVLARRVIHRAAPEKIHTMMSTRFVHREVDGDESDRLSAIELAIDSHCTIFLSSSEAQDVVNDLWCGRLIQKHDDKHGIEFVPYKKNGHDGFWGHMSPNRLAVPRYQNYFRILMWLILLLTYSQAVREPLDKLDPNYTDFDKWETMMYLLAFTFAIEDVQKVDLP
;
A
#
# COMPACT_ATOMS: atom_id res chain seq x y z
N MET A 1 1.53 -44.65 44.91
CA MET A 1 2.10 -43.43 45.53
C MET A 1 3.33 -43.05 44.73
N SER A 2 3.46 -41.75 44.46
CA SER A 2 4.47 -41.08 43.61
C SER A 2 4.12 -41.14 42.13
N GLY A 3 3.72 -40.07 41.44
CA GLY A 3 3.73 -38.65 41.77
C GLY A 3 4.12 -37.89 40.51
N ASP A 4 3.13 -37.33 39.82
CA ASP A 4 3.30 -36.47 38.65
C ASP A 4 4.16 -35.24 39.01
N MET A 5 5.18 -34.97 38.20
CA MET A 5 5.88 -33.68 38.20
C MET A 5 5.96 -33.12 36.77
N ASN A 6 5.03 -32.21 36.51
CA ASN A 6 5.21 -30.93 35.83
C ASN A 6 6.21 -30.86 34.67
N GLY A 7 5.74 -31.16 33.46
CA GLY A 7 6.25 -30.51 32.25
C GLY A 7 5.66 -29.10 32.17
N LEU A 8 6.47 -28.08 32.47
CA LEU A 8 6.14 -26.71 32.09
C LEU A 8 6.11 -26.63 30.56
N PRO A 9 5.05 -26.06 29.94
CA PRO A 9 5.07 -25.81 28.51
C PRO A 9 6.15 -24.76 28.21
N THR A 10 7.07 -25.12 27.31
CA THR A 10 8.09 -24.23 26.78
C THR A 10 7.41 -23.13 25.96
N THR A 11 7.96 -21.91 26.01
CA THR A 11 7.46 -20.73 25.31
C THR A 11 7.37 -20.90 23.78
N GLU A 12 8.03 -21.91 23.22
CA GLU A 12 7.97 -22.27 21.80
C GLU A 12 6.61 -22.87 21.39
N ASP A 13 5.93 -23.59 22.30
CA ASP A 13 4.63 -24.21 22.04
C ASP A 13 3.47 -23.19 22.03
N GLN A 14 3.68 -22.01 22.60
CA GLN A 14 2.70 -20.91 22.51
C GLN A 14 2.86 -20.12 21.21
N THR A 15 4.07 -20.05 20.64
CA THR A 15 4.31 -19.41 19.34
C THR A 15 3.85 -20.24 18.15
N SER A 16 3.75 -21.56 18.28
CA SER A 16 3.32 -22.45 17.20
C SER A 16 1.80 -22.50 17.00
N LEU A 17 1.00 -22.03 17.96
CA LEU A 17 -0.47 -21.98 17.85
C LEU A 17 -1.02 -20.68 17.25
N ILE A 18 -0.16 -19.71 16.91
CA ILE A 18 -0.56 -18.40 16.35
C ILE A 18 -0.19 -18.26 14.87
N SER A 19 0.50 -19.22 14.27
CA SER A 19 0.59 -19.29 12.81
C SER A 19 -0.69 -19.93 12.26
N VAL A 20 -1.80 -19.17 12.28
CA VAL A 20 -2.91 -19.45 11.36
C VAL A 20 -2.30 -19.33 9.97
N GLU A 21 -2.08 -20.47 9.34
CA GLU A 21 -1.57 -20.57 7.98
C GLU A 21 -2.44 -19.67 7.09
N SER A 22 -1.84 -18.66 6.47
CA SER A 22 -2.54 -17.76 5.56
C SER A 22 -3.05 -18.60 4.40
N ILE A 23 -4.35 -18.86 4.38
CA ILE A 23 -4.98 -19.60 3.28
C ILE A 23 -4.84 -18.73 2.04
N HIS A 24 -3.91 -19.10 1.15
CA HIS A 24 -3.78 -18.42 -0.15
C HIS A 24 -5.05 -18.68 -0.96
N PRO A 25 -5.93 -17.67 -1.14
CA PRO A 25 -7.21 -17.91 -1.76
C PRO A 25 -6.99 -18.11 -3.27
N THR A 26 -7.76 -19.03 -3.86
CA THR A 26 -7.78 -19.15 -5.32
C THR A 26 -8.44 -17.90 -5.94
N PRO A 27 -8.02 -17.44 -7.14
CA PRO A 27 -8.59 -16.25 -7.76
C PRO A 27 -10.12 -16.28 -7.88
N ASP A 28 -10.68 -17.45 -8.19
CA ASP A 28 -12.12 -17.66 -8.28
C ASP A 28 -12.83 -17.49 -6.93
N SER A 29 -12.19 -17.88 -5.82
CA SER A 29 -12.75 -17.69 -4.48
C SER A 29 -12.84 -16.20 -4.11
N ILE A 30 -11.81 -15.42 -4.49
CA ILE A 30 -11.77 -13.96 -4.27
C ILE A 30 -12.83 -13.27 -5.11
N SER A 31 -12.96 -13.60 -6.40
CA SER A 31 -14.02 -13.02 -7.25
C SER A 31 -15.42 -13.35 -6.74
N LYS A 32 -15.64 -14.58 -6.25
CA LYS A 32 -16.93 -14.96 -5.63
C LYS A 32 -17.17 -14.18 -4.33
N LEU A 33 -16.14 -13.98 -3.52
CA LEU A 33 -16.23 -13.17 -2.30
C LEU A 33 -16.57 -11.71 -2.63
N ILE A 34 -15.87 -11.08 -3.58
CA ILE A 34 -16.15 -9.71 -4.03
C ILE A 34 -17.60 -9.57 -4.49
N ARG A 35 -18.08 -10.45 -5.38
CA ARG A 35 -19.47 -10.43 -5.87
C ARG A 35 -20.49 -10.59 -4.74
N ARG A 36 -20.21 -11.47 -3.78
CA ARG A 36 -21.06 -11.66 -2.58
C ARG A 36 -21.09 -10.41 -1.71
N LEU A 37 -19.95 -9.78 -1.45
CA LEU A 37 -19.89 -8.55 -0.64
C LEU A 37 -20.56 -7.37 -1.34
N LYS A 38 -20.41 -7.27 -2.66
CA LYS A 38 -21.11 -6.28 -3.49
C LYS A 38 -22.63 -6.48 -3.40
N ALA A 39 -23.11 -7.70 -3.58
CA ALA A 39 -24.52 -8.04 -3.44
C ALA A 39 -25.06 -7.75 -2.03
N LEU A 40 -24.29 -8.06 -0.98
CA LEU A 40 -24.65 -7.76 0.41
C LEU A 40 -24.72 -6.25 0.66
N THR A 41 -23.81 -5.46 0.09
CA THR A 41 -23.84 -3.99 0.20
C THR A 41 -25.07 -3.42 -0.51
N TYR A 42 -25.42 -3.99 -1.67
CA TYR A 42 -26.61 -3.59 -2.42
C TYR A 42 -27.90 -3.83 -1.63
N THR A 43 -27.99 -4.96 -0.89
CA THR A 43 -29.18 -5.25 -0.08
C THR A 43 -29.24 -4.46 1.23
N LEU A 44 -28.09 -4.17 1.86
CA LEU A 44 -28.04 -3.41 3.11
C LEU A 44 -28.17 -1.90 2.94
N LEU A 45 -27.78 -1.36 1.77
CA LEU A 45 -27.88 0.06 1.46
C LEU A 45 -28.69 0.26 0.16
N PRO A 46 -30.02 0.06 0.20
CA PRO A 46 -30.88 0.17 -0.97
C PRO A 46 -31.22 1.62 -1.36
N VAL A 47 -30.98 2.60 -0.48
CA VAL A 47 -31.37 4.01 -0.68
C VAL A 47 -30.13 4.90 -0.53
N GLU A 48 -30.15 6.06 -1.17
CA GLU A 48 -29.17 7.12 -1.00
C GLU A 48 -29.01 7.52 0.47
N VAL A 49 -27.77 7.66 0.91
CA VAL A 49 -27.42 8.09 2.27
C VAL A 49 -26.34 9.17 2.18
N PRO A 50 -26.45 10.27 2.95
CA PRO A 50 -25.45 11.31 2.96
C PRO A 50 -24.09 10.78 3.44
N ILE A 51 -23.03 11.16 2.73
CA ILE A 51 -21.65 10.69 2.91
C ILE A 51 -21.15 10.89 4.34
N ASP A 52 -21.47 12.05 4.93
CA ASP A 52 -21.05 12.39 6.29
C ASP A 52 -21.63 11.41 7.33
N SER A 53 -22.87 10.96 7.11
CA SER A 53 -23.53 9.98 7.98
C SER A 53 -22.93 8.59 7.87
N LEU A 54 -22.20 8.27 6.79
CA LEU A 54 -21.50 6.99 6.65
C LEU A 54 -20.17 6.99 7.40
N ASN A 55 -19.45 8.12 7.38
CA ASN A 55 -18.15 8.25 8.05
C ASN A 55 -18.29 8.41 9.58
N ASP A 56 -19.42 8.93 10.06
CA ASP A 56 -19.67 9.10 11.50
C ASP A 56 -19.54 7.76 12.27
N PRO A 57 -18.67 7.66 13.30
CA PRO A 57 -18.58 6.48 14.16
C PRO A 57 -19.90 6.10 14.83
N THR A 58 -20.77 7.07 15.11
CA THR A 58 -22.08 6.90 15.76
C THR A 58 -23.24 6.69 14.78
N SER A 59 -22.91 6.60 13.49
CA SER A 59 -23.83 6.28 12.40
C SER A 59 -24.73 5.08 12.72
N ARG A 60 -26.04 5.24 12.47
CA ARG A 60 -27.02 4.14 12.52
C ARG A 60 -26.95 3.23 11.29
N VAL A 61 -26.21 3.62 10.25
CA VAL A 61 -26.16 2.92 8.97
C VAL A 61 -25.16 1.77 9.04
N ILE A 62 -23.92 2.06 9.47
CA ILE A 62 -22.89 1.05 9.65
C ILE A 62 -22.84 0.68 11.13
N THR A 63 -23.68 -0.28 11.53
CA THR A 63 -23.71 -0.74 12.93
C THR A 63 -22.66 -1.83 13.19
N PRO A 64 -22.32 -2.10 14.47
CA PRO A 64 -21.49 -3.25 14.83
C PRO A 64 -21.97 -4.59 14.28
N GLN A 65 -23.29 -4.76 14.15
CA GLN A 65 -23.93 -5.95 13.59
C GLN A 65 -23.67 -6.08 12.09
N VAL A 66 -23.74 -4.98 11.35
CA VAL A 66 -23.39 -4.97 9.91
C VAL A 66 -21.96 -5.46 9.74
N ILE A 67 -21.02 -4.92 10.51
CA ILE A 67 -19.61 -5.34 10.44
C ILE A 67 -19.45 -6.83 10.74
N SER A 68 -20.14 -7.36 11.76
CA SER A 68 -20.11 -8.81 12.02
C SER A 68 -20.70 -9.64 10.89
N SER A 69 -21.72 -9.14 10.18
CA SER A 69 -22.28 -9.80 9.01
C SER A 69 -21.28 -9.88 7.86
N TYR A 70 -20.46 -8.84 7.63
CA TYR A 70 -19.39 -8.87 6.64
C TYR A 70 -18.26 -9.83 7.02
N ILE A 71 -17.88 -9.86 8.31
CA ILE A 71 -16.89 -10.81 8.85
C ILE A 71 -17.42 -12.26 8.69
N ALA A 72 -18.67 -12.50 9.04
CA ALA A 72 -19.31 -13.81 8.88
C ALA A 72 -19.45 -14.19 7.39
N ALA A 73 -19.74 -13.22 6.52
CA ALA A 73 -19.77 -13.45 5.08
C ALA A 73 -18.40 -13.85 4.55
N ALA A 74 -17.30 -13.27 5.05
CA ALA A 74 -15.95 -13.64 4.61
C ALA A 74 -15.57 -15.09 4.97
N GLY A 75 -16.06 -15.61 6.12
CA GLY A 75 -15.77 -16.97 6.56
C GLY A 75 -14.27 -17.16 6.81
N ASP A 76 -13.65 -18.14 6.15
CA ASP A 76 -12.22 -18.45 6.30
C ASP A 76 -11.30 -17.40 5.65
N TYR A 77 -11.82 -16.55 4.76
CA TYR A 77 -11.06 -15.55 4.01
C TYR A 77 -11.02 -14.17 4.68
N LEU A 78 -10.93 -14.13 6.01
CA LEU A 78 -10.89 -12.87 6.77
C LEU A 78 -9.72 -11.98 6.34
N GLU A 79 -8.60 -12.57 5.93
CA GLU A 79 -7.42 -11.81 5.53
C GLU A 79 -7.62 -11.03 4.22
N ALA A 80 -8.45 -11.57 3.32
CA ALA A 80 -8.78 -10.94 2.05
C ALA A 80 -9.95 -9.95 2.16
N LEU A 81 -10.65 -9.89 3.29
CA LEU A 81 -11.86 -9.09 3.44
C LEU A 81 -11.63 -7.59 3.16
N PRO A 82 -10.59 -6.92 3.72
CA PRO A 82 -10.33 -5.52 3.40
C PRO A 82 -10.05 -5.29 1.92
N TYR A 83 -9.26 -6.16 1.28
CA TYR A 83 -9.00 -6.12 -0.16
C TYR A 83 -10.31 -6.24 -0.97
N CYS A 84 -11.15 -7.22 -0.66
CA CYS A 84 -12.40 -7.44 -1.38
C CYS A 84 -13.39 -6.29 -1.23
N LEU A 85 -13.44 -5.63 -0.07
CA LEU A 85 -14.27 -4.44 0.15
C LEU A 85 -13.77 -3.24 -0.66
N LEU A 86 -12.46 -3.01 -0.72
CA LEU A 86 -11.87 -1.95 -1.53
C LEU A 86 -12.04 -2.22 -3.04
N ARG A 87 -12.00 -3.49 -3.47
CA ARG A 87 -12.31 -3.85 -4.86
C ARG A 87 -13.79 -3.63 -5.17
N ALA A 88 -14.69 -4.02 -4.27
CA ALA A 88 -16.12 -3.75 -4.41
C ALA A 88 -16.41 -2.23 -4.49
N ARG A 89 -15.69 -1.40 -3.72
CA ARG A 89 -15.75 0.07 -3.86
C ARG A 89 -15.36 0.52 -5.27
N LYS A 90 -14.23 0.03 -5.80
CA LYS A 90 -13.78 0.38 -7.16
C LYS A 90 -14.84 0.02 -8.20
N GLU A 91 -15.49 -1.13 -8.05
CA GLU A 91 -16.60 -1.53 -8.92
C GLU A 91 -17.84 -0.63 -8.76
N PHE A 92 -18.22 -0.24 -7.54
CA PHE A 92 -19.33 0.70 -7.34
C PHE A 92 -19.04 2.10 -7.90
N MET A 93 -17.79 2.55 -7.83
CA MET A 93 -17.35 3.79 -8.49
C MET A 93 -17.37 3.69 -10.01
N TRP A 94 -17.06 2.51 -10.55
CA TRP A 94 -17.21 2.26 -11.97
C TRP A 94 -18.71 2.29 -12.36
N ASP A 95 -19.57 1.62 -11.59
CA ASP A 95 -21.02 1.61 -11.80
C ASP A 95 -21.61 3.03 -11.71
N SER A 96 -21.18 3.86 -10.74
CA SER A 96 -21.63 5.25 -10.62
C SER A 96 -21.27 6.07 -11.86
N ASN A 97 -20.05 5.90 -12.37
CA ASN A 97 -19.59 6.64 -13.56
C ASN A 97 -20.29 6.19 -14.86
N HIS A 98 -20.76 4.94 -14.93
CA HIS A 98 -21.45 4.40 -16.10
C HIS A 98 -22.96 4.58 -16.07
N ASN A 99 -23.56 4.73 -14.88
CA ASN A 99 -24.98 5.03 -14.71
C ASN A 99 -25.17 6.34 -13.92
N PRO A 100 -25.23 7.49 -14.61
CA PRO A 100 -25.38 8.80 -13.95
C PRO A 100 -26.70 8.98 -13.21
N ALA A 101 -27.75 8.21 -13.55
CA ALA A 101 -29.05 8.34 -12.90
C ALA A 101 -29.02 7.89 -11.44
N ASP A 102 -28.22 6.86 -11.13
CA ASP A 102 -28.06 6.29 -9.79
C ASP A 102 -26.66 6.59 -9.22
N TYR A 103 -26.05 7.72 -9.64
CA TYR A 103 -24.68 8.09 -9.27
C TYR A 103 -24.53 8.18 -7.75
N ASP A 104 -25.39 8.95 -7.09
CA ASP A 104 -25.28 9.25 -5.65
C ASP A 104 -25.49 8.00 -4.79
N GLU A 105 -26.39 7.10 -5.19
CA GLU A 105 -26.59 5.85 -4.47
C GLU A 105 -25.36 4.93 -4.58
N ASN A 106 -24.80 4.79 -5.78
CA ASN A 106 -23.62 3.94 -6.01
C ASN A 106 -22.37 4.55 -5.36
N LEU A 107 -22.25 5.87 -5.34
CA LEU A 107 -21.22 6.58 -4.58
C LEU A 107 -21.35 6.31 -3.07
N GLY A 108 -22.57 6.39 -2.52
CA GLY A 108 -22.85 6.04 -1.13
C GLY A 108 -22.44 4.60 -0.78
N ARG A 109 -22.74 3.64 -1.67
CA ARG A 109 -22.33 2.23 -1.54
C ARG A 109 -20.81 2.06 -1.60
N ALA A 110 -20.13 2.77 -2.51
CA ALA A 110 -18.68 2.77 -2.61
C ALA A 110 -18.04 3.25 -1.29
N ILE A 111 -18.51 4.38 -0.77
CA ILE A 111 -18.00 4.96 0.48
C ILE A 111 -18.32 4.06 1.67
N ALA A 112 -19.50 3.42 1.70
CA ALA A 112 -19.85 2.46 2.73
C ALA A 112 -18.86 1.28 2.76
N CYS A 113 -18.49 0.72 1.60
CA CYS A 113 -17.46 -0.32 1.49
C CYS A 113 -16.11 0.15 2.04
N GLU A 114 -15.71 1.39 1.77
CA GLU A 114 -14.47 1.98 2.28
C GLU A 114 -14.48 2.11 3.82
N VAL A 115 -15.57 2.63 4.39
CA VAL A 115 -15.75 2.74 5.84
C VAL A 115 -15.82 1.36 6.49
N LEU A 116 -16.47 0.38 5.85
CA LEU A 116 -16.51 -1.00 6.32
C LEU A 116 -15.11 -1.62 6.35
N ALA A 117 -14.31 -1.43 5.31
CA ALA A 117 -12.92 -1.91 5.27
C ALA A 117 -12.10 -1.35 6.43
N ARG A 118 -12.21 -0.03 6.68
CA ARG A 118 -11.57 0.64 7.83
C ARG A 118 -11.99 0.00 9.16
N ARG A 119 -13.30 -0.21 9.36
CA ARG A 119 -13.83 -0.76 10.62
C ARG A 119 -13.50 -2.23 10.83
N VAL A 120 -13.38 -3.01 9.75
CA VAL A 120 -12.92 -4.40 9.80
C VAL A 120 -11.48 -4.47 10.27
N ILE A 121 -10.59 -3.64 9.73
CA ILE A 121 -9.18 -3.61 10.15
C ILE A 121 -9.04 -3.15 11.59
N HIS A 122 -9.78 -2.11 12.00
CA HIS A 122 -9.77 -1.65 13.39
C HIS A 122 -10.18 -2.72 14.41
N ARG A 123 -10.97 -3.72 14.01
CA ARG A 123 -11.36 -4.87 14.85
C ARG A 123 -10.43 -6.07 14.74
N ALA A 124 -9.54 -6.09 13.75
CA ALA A 124 -8.61 -7.19 13.57
C ALA A 124 -7.56 -7.20 14.69
N ALA A 125 -7.01 -8.38 14.98
CA ALA A 125 -5.89 -8.49 15.90
C ALA A 125 -4.68 -7.73 15.32
N PRO A 126 -3.88 -7.00 16.14
CA PRO A 126 -2.78 -6.17 15.66
C PRO A 126 -1.75 -6.95 14.83
N GLU A 127 -1.53 -8.22 15.18
CA GLU A 127 -0.61 -9.11 14.47
C GLU A 127 -1.07 -9.42 13.02
N LYS A 128 -2.38 -9.40 12.77
CA LYS A 128 -2.96 -9.70 11.44
C LYS A 128 -3.10 -8.46 10.56
N ILE A 129 -3.04 -7.25 11.12
CA ILE A 129 -3.21 -5.99 10.36
C ILE A 129 -2.20 -5.88 9.22
N HIS A 130 -0.92 -6.19 9.51
CA HIS A 130 0.13 -6.17 8.49
C HIS A 130 -0.20 -7.14 7.35
N THR A 131 -0.47 -8.41 7.67
CA THR A 131 -0.82 -9.44 6.68
C THR A 131 -2.07 -9.05 5.89
N MET A 132 -3.14 -8.57 6.54
CA MET A 132 -4.37 -8.14 5.87
C MET A 132 -4.16 -7.02 4.87
N MET A 133 -3.24 -6.10 5.15
CA MET A 133 -3.00 -4.95 4.28
C MET A 133 -1.95 -5.18 3.21
N SER A 134 -0.94 -5.99 3.51
CA SER A 134 0.21 -6.21 2.63
C SER A 134 0.11 -7.46 1.77
N THR A 135 -0.75 -8.43 2.13
CA THR A 135 -0.94 -9.61 1.28
C THR A 135 -1.54 -9.19 -0.06
N ARG A 136 -0.92 -9.68 -1.14
CA ARG A 136 -1.39 -9.46 -2.51
C ARG A 136 -2.35 -10.55 -2.92
N PHE A 137 -3.45 -10.14 -3.53
CA PHE A 137 -4.51 -11.01 -3.99
C PHE A 137 -4.66 -10.90 -5.50
N VAL A 138 -5.08 -12.00 -6.13
CA VAL A 138 -5.48 -12.05 -7.54
C VAL A 138 -6.97 -12.32 -7.57
N HIS A 139 -7.69 -11.68 -8.46
CA HIS A 139 -9.08 -12.02 -8.73
C HIS A 139 -9.27 -12.13 -10.23
N ARG A 140 -10.29 -12.87 -10.63
CA ARG A 140 -10.70 -12.99 -12.03
C ARG A 140 -11.58 -11.82 -12.42
N GLU A 141 -11.22 -11.15 -13.52
CA GLU A 141 -11.97 -10.04 -14.09
C GLU A 141 -13.17 -10.55 -14.92
N VAL A 142 -13.95 -9.64 -15.49
CA VAL A 142 -15.19 -9.98 -16.23
C VAL A 142 -14.89 -10.60 -17.59
N ASP A 143 -13.73 -10.28 -18.18
CA ASP A 143 -13.23 -10.83 -19.45
C ASP A 143 -12.73 -12.28 -19.33
N GLY A 144 -12.52 -12.78 -18.10
CA GLY A 144 -12.05 -14.13 -17.82
C GLY A 144 -10.56 -14.22 -17.50
N ASP A 145 -9.83 -13.11 -17.61
CA ASP A 145 -8.40 -13.03 -17.31
C ASP A 145 -8.14 -12.84 -15.81
N GLU A 146 -6.94 -13.22 -15.38
CA GLU A 146 -6.47 -13.01 -14.02
C GLU A 146 -5.96 -11.57 -13.87
N SER A 147 -6.42 -10.88 -12.83
CA SER A 147 -5.97 -9.52 -12.55
C SER A 147 -4.51 -9.48 -12.10
N ASP A 148 -3.93 -8.28 -12.18
CA ASP A 148 -2.68 -8.00 -11.50
C ASP A 148 -2.77 -8.30 -9.99
N ARG A 149 -1.65 -8.76 -9.44
CA ARG A 149 -1.48 -8.99 -8.01
C ARG A 149 -1.42 -7.66 -7.29
N LEU A 150 -2.48 -7.31 -6.56
CA LEU A 150 -2.56 -6.09 -5.78
C LEU A 150 -2.84 -6.40 -4.31
N SER A 151 -2.20 -5.66 -3.42
CA SER A 151 -2.52 -5.65 -1.99
C SER A 151 -3.67 -4.70 -1.68
N ALA A 152 -4.23 -4.81 -0.47
CA ALA A 152 -5.28 -3.89 -0.04
C ALA A 152 -4.77 -2.44 0.03
N ILE A 153 -3.52 -2.23 0.47
CA ILE A 153 -2.92 -0.90 0.57
C ILE A 153 -2.64 -0.27 -0.80
N GLU A 154 -2.13 -1.05 -1.76
CA GLU A 154 -1.92 -0.58 -3.14
C GLU A 154 -3.24 -0.21 -3.79
N LEU A 155 -4.23 -1.09 -3.68
CA LEU A 155 -5.58 -0.81 -4.20
C LEU A 155 -6.21 0.42 -3.55
N ALA A 156 -5.99 0.64 -2.25
CA ALA A 156 -6.47 1.84 -1.54
C ALA A 156 -5.82 3.12 -2.08
N ILE A 157 -4.51 3.09 -2.37
CA ILE A 157 -3.78 4.22 -2.94
C ILE A 157 -4.27 4.49 -4.37
N ASP A 158 -4.32 3.47 -5.21
CA ASP A 158 -4.73 3.59 -6.62
C ASP A 158 -6.16 4.10 -6.78
N SER A 159 -7.06 3.67 -5.90
CA SER A 159 -8.47 4.09 -5.91
C SER A 159 -8.76 5.32 -5.04
N HIS A 160 -7.73 5.95 -4.49
CA HIS A 160 -7.83 7.16 -3.66
C HIS A 160 -8.82 7.02 -2.48
N CYS A 161 -8.70 5.93 -1.72
CA CYS A 161 -9.50 5.62 -0.54
C CYS A 161 -9.02 6.40 0.70
N THR A 162 -9.30 7.70 0.74
CA THR A 162 -8.83 8.60 1.81
C THR A 162 -9.37 8.29 3.20
N ILE A 163 -10.60 7.80 3.33
CA ILE A 163 -11.21 7.44 4.62
C ILE A 163 -10.52 6.21 5.18
N PHE A 164 -10.21 5.24 4.33
CA PHE A 164 -9.45 4.06 4.72
C PHE A 164 -8.00 4.40 5.05
N LEU A 165 -7.32 5.15 4.18
CA LEU A 165 -5.91 5.52 4.34
C LEU A 165 -5.68 6.44 5.54
N SER A 166 -6.65 7.25 5.95
CA SER A 166 -6.54 8.10 7.14
C SER A 166 -6.68 7.36 8.48
N SER A 167 -6.93 6.04 8.47
CA SER A 167 -6.95 5.23 9.69
C SER A 167 -5.56 5.06 10.30
N SER A 168 -5.49 4.98 11.63
CA SER A 168 -4.22 4.77 12.36
C SER A 168 -3.52 3.49 11.91
N GLU A 169 -4.28 2.43 11.70
CA GLU A 169 -3.78 1.13 11.29
C GLU A 169 -3.17 1.18 9.89
N ALA A 170 -3.85 1.85 8.94
CA ALA A 170 -3.31 2.08 7.60
C ALA A 170 -2.05 2.93 7.63
N GLN A 171 -2.05 4.02 8.40
CA GLN A 171 -0.89 4.89 8.56
C GLN A 171 0.32 4.17 9.18
N ASP A 172 0.11 3.26 10.13
CA ASP A 172 1.17 2.46 10.72
C ASP A 172 1.83 1.54 9.68
N VAL A 173 1.04 0.86 8.84
CA VAL A 173 1.57 0.02 7.75
C VAL A 173 2.27 0.83 6.67
N VAL A 174 1.71 1.99 6.29
CA VAL A 174 2.36 2.93 5.36
C VAL A 174 3.70 3.39 5.93
N ASN A 175 3.75 3.73 7.23
CA ASN A 175 4.96 4.17 7.90
C ASN A 175 6.02 3.05 7.99
N ASP A 176 5.58 1.81 8.20
CA ASP A 176 6.47 0.65 8.19
C ASP A 176 7.03 0.35 6.80
N LEU A 177 6.24 0.57 5.74
CA LEU A 177 6.72 0.52 4.35
C LEU A 177 7.71 1.66 4.06
N TRP A 178 7.38 2.88 4.48
CA TRP A 178 8.25 4.06 4.34
C TRP A 178 9.60 3.87 5.05
N CYS A 179 9.58 3.34 6.27
CA CYS A 179 10.78 3.06 7.06
C CYS A 179 11.55 1.84 6.57
N GLY A 180 10.98 1.02 5.67
CA GLY A 180 11.59 -0.20 5.17
C GLY A 180 11.60 -1.35 6.18
N ARG A 181 10.65 -1.37 7.12
CA ARG A 181 10.40 -2.54 7.99
C ARG A 181 9.65 -3.62 7.25
N LEU A 182 8.77 -3.22 6.33
CA LEU A 182 8.19 -4.09 5.31
C LEU A 182 8.97 -3.89 4.02
N ILE A 183 9.56 -4.95 3.49
CA ILE A 183 10.31 -4.89 2.23
C ILE A 183 9.57 -5.72 1.18
N GLN A 184 9.44 -5.12 0.01
CA GLN A 184 8.97 -5.76 -1.21
C GLN A 184 10.04 -6.75 -1.69
N LYS A 185 9.76 -8.04 -1.61
CA LYS A 185 10.60 -9.09 -2.15
C LYS A 185 9.97 -9.57 -3.46
N HIS A 186 10.73 -9.52 -4.54
CA HIS A 186 10.33 -10.15 -5.80
C HIS A 186 10.53 -11.67 -5.69
N ASP A 187 9.47 -12.42 -5.95
CA ASP A 187 9.45 -13.87 -6.10
C ASP A 187 9.78 -14.25 -7.56
N ASP A 188 10.27 -15.48 -7.77
CA ASP A 188 10.72 -16.01 -9.06
C ASP A 188 9.60 -16.04 -10.12
N LYS A 189 8.33 -15.92 -9.69
CA LYS A 189 7.14 -15.84 -10.55
C LYS A 189 6.68 -14.41 -10.86
N HIS A 190 7.56 -13.41 -10.76
CA HIS A 190 7.23 -11.98 -10.91
C HIS A 190 6.18 -11.46 -9.92
N GLY A 191 5.88 -12.20 -8.84
CA GLY A 191 5.07 -11.71 -7.74
C GLY A 191 5.92 -10.85 -6.81
N ILE A 192 5.38 -9.77 -6.26
CA ILE A 192 6.04 -9.04 -5.17
C ILE A 192 5.32 -9.40 -3.88
N GLU A 193 6.05 -9.89 -2.90
CA GLU A 193 5.55 -10.23 -1.57
C GLU A 193 6.10 -9.24 -0.56
N PHE A 194 5.24 -8.75 0.32
CA PHE A 194 5.66 -7.88 1.42
C PHE A 194 6.03 -8.73 2.62
N VAL A 195 7.33 -8.82 2.91
CA VAL A 195 7.85 -9.62 4.01
C VAL A 195 8.44 -8.69 5.07
N PRO A 196 8.20 -8.93 6.37
CA PRO A 196 8.89 -8.20 7.43
C PRO A 196 10.40 -8.42 7.32
N TYR A 197 11.16 -7.34 7.36
CA TYR A 197 12.60 -7.37 7.22
C TYR A 197 13.25 -8.10 8.41
N LYS A 198 13.75 -9.31 8.16
CA LYS A 198 14.63 -10.01 9.10
C LYS A 198 16.08 -9.59 8.87
N LYS A 199 16.71 -8.97 9.88
CA LYS A 199 18.13 -8.65 9.85
C LYS A 199 18.92 -9.96 9.94
N ASN A 200 19.43 -10.44 8.81
CA ASN A 200 20.37 -11.55 8.80
C ASN A 200 21.65 -11.09 9.51
N GLY A 201 22.07 -11.83 10.55
CA GLY A 201 23.12 -11.45 11.51
C GLY A 201 24.56 -11.48 10.98
N HIS A 202 24.82 -10.98 9.78
CA HIS A 202 26.19 -10.79 9.29
C HIS A 202 26.69 -9.39 9.65
N ASP A 203 27.37 -9.32 10.79
CA ASP A 203 27.89 -8.11 11.45
C ASP A 203 29.21 -7.61 10.79
N GLY A 204 29.18 -7.39 9.47
CA GLY A 204 30.25 -6.70 8.75
C GLY A 204 29.90 -5.23 8.49
N PHE A 205 30.92 -4.37 8.34
CA PHE A 205 30.74 -2.96 7.93
C PHE A 205 29.89 -2.81 6.63
N TRP A 206 30.01 -3.78 5.71
CA TRP A 206 29.21 -3.87 4.49
C TRP A 206 27.84 -4.54 4.68
N GLY A 207 27.60 -5.24 5.80
CA GLY A 207 26.32 -5.84 6.15
C GLY A 207 25.23 -4.83 6.48
N HIS A 208 25.61 -3.61 6.90
CA HIS A 208 24.68 -2.48 7.03
C HIS A 208 24.27 -1.89 5.67
N MET A 209 25.05 -2.13 4.62
CA MET A 209 24.80 -1.73 3.23
C MET A 209 24.08 -2.86 2.47
N SER A 210 23.01 -3.39 3.03
CA SER A 210 22.16 -4.34 2.29
C SER A 210 21.45 -3.59 1.15
N PRO A 211 21.60 -4.00 -0.13
CA PRO A 211 20.98 -3.35 -1.28
C PRO A 211 19.47 -3.12 -1.12
N ASN A 212 18.79 -4.05 -0.44
CA ASN A 212 17.36 -3.97 -0.13
C ASN A 212 16.97 -2.74 0.70
N ARG A 213 17.91 -2.13 1.44
CA ARG A 213 17.66 -0.89 2.19
C ARG A 213 17.79 0.37 1.32
N LEU A 214 18.56 0.35 0.24
CA LEU A 214 18.66 1.48 -0.69
C LEU A 214 17.39 1.64 -1.54
N ALA A 215 16.62 0.55 -1.72
CA ALA A 215 15.32 0.56 -2.40
C ALA A 215 14.18 1.14 -1.53
N VAL A 216 14.40 1.38 -0.24
CA VAL A 216 13.37 1.87 0.67
C VAL A 216 13.07 3.35 0.37
N PRO A 217 11.79 3.76 0.28
CA PRO A 217 11.39 5.11 -0.10
C PRO A 217 12.06 6.23 0.72
N ARG A 218 12.24 6.01 2.03
CA ARG A 218 12.89 6.98 2.92
C ARG A 218 14.32 7.32 2.51
N TYR A 219 15.13 6.31 2.19
CA TYR A 219 16.52 6.54 1.78
C TYR A 219 16.59 7.14 0.38
N GLN A 220 15.73 6.71 -0.54
CA GLN A 220 15.60 7.31 -1.86
C GLN A 220 15.22 8.80 -1.77
N ASN A 221 14.29 9.16 -0.87
CA ASN A 221 13.89 10.54 -0.66
C ASN A 221 15.03 11.38 -0.10
N TYR A 222 15.75 10.90 0.93
CA TYR A 222 16.92 11.62 1.45
C TYR A 222 17.99 11.84 0.39
N PHE A 223 18.28 10.81 -0.42
CA PHE A 223 19.24 10.92 -1.52
C PHE A 223 18.78 11.93 -2.58
N ARG A 224 17.50 11.91 -2.96
CA ARG A 224 16.92 12.88 -3.91
C ARG A 224 17.03 14.31 -3.38
N ILE A 225 16.71 14.55 -2.11
CA ILE A 225 16.85 15.88 -1.49
C ILE A 225 18.32 16.32 -1.49
N LEU A 226 19.25 15.42 -1.17
CA LEU A 226 20.69 15.71 -1.20
C LEU A 226 21.16 16.11 -2.61
N MET A 227 20.77 15.34 -3.64
CA MET A 227 21.12 15.67 -5.03
C MET A 227 20.54 17.02 -5.46
N TRP A 228 19.31 17.32 -5.03
CA TRP A 228 18.69 18.62 -5.29
C TRP A 228 19.43 19.77 -4.58
N LEU A 229 19.89 19.58 -3.36
CA LEU A 229 20.73 20.57 -2.67
C LEU A 229 22.07 20.79 -3.40
N ILE A 230 22.71 19.73 -3.90
CA ILE A 230 23.94 19.84 -4.71
C ILE A 230 23.67 20.62 -6.00
N LEU A 231 22.55 20.37 -6.67
CA LEU A 231 22.11 21.14 -7.83
C LEU A 231 21.99 22.63 -7.50
N LEU A 232 21.28 22.97 -6.42
CA LEU A 232 21.11 24.36 -6.02
C LEU A 232 22.42 25.04 -5.65
N LEU A 233 23.33 24.34 -4.97
CA LEU A 233 24.66 24.86 -4.66
C LEU A 233 25.45 25.13 -5.93
N THR A 234 25.52 24.15 -6.83
CA THR A 234 26.22 24.26 -8.12
C THR A 234 25.66 25.41 -8.95
N TYR A 235 24.34 25.51 -9.05
CA TYR A 235 23.63 26.57 -9.75
C TYR A 235 23.94 27.94 -9.12
N SER A 236 23.88 28.06 -7.79
CA SER A 236 24.18 29.32 -7.12
C SER A 236 25.64 29.74 -7.28
N GLN A 237 26.60 28.82 -7.37
CA GLN A 237 27.99 29.16 -7.66
C GLN A 237 28.15 29.62 -9.12
N ALA A 238 27.60 28.85 -10.07
CA ALA A 238 27.63 29.20 -11.49
C ALA A 238 27.02 30.58 -11.79
N VAL A 239 25.94 30.95 -11.09
CA VAL A 239 25.29 32.28 -11.26
C VAL A 239 26.04 33.42 -10.56
N ARG A 240 26.79 33.14 -9.49
CA ARG A 240 27.57 34.17 -8.76
C ARG A 240 28.87 34.56 -9.47
N GLU A 241 29.31 33.77 -10.44
CA GLU A 241 30.48 34.10 -11.24
C GLU A 241 30.20 35.36 -12.09
N PRO A 242 31.09 36.38 -12.03
CA PRO A 242 30.84 37.65 -12.71
C PRO A 242 30.76 37.46 -14.23
N LEU A 243 29.76 38.10 -14.83
CA LEU A 243 29.44 38.16 -16.27
C LEU A 243 30.54 38.80 -17.15
N ASP A 244 31.75 39.04 -16.62
CA ASP A 244 32.87 39.67 -17.32
C ASP A 244 33.50 38.79 -18.42
N LYS A 245 32.97 37.57 -18.64
CA LYS A 245 33.33 36.69 -19.77
C LYS A 245 32.51 36.94 -21.05
N LEU A 246 31.92 38.13 -21.21
CA LEU A 246 31.29 38.62 -22.46
C LEU A 246 32.32 38.94 -23.58
N ASP A 247 33.51 38.35 -23.51
CA ASP A 247 34.55 38.50 -24.52
C ASP A 247 34.44 37.35 -25.55
N PRO A 248 34.23 37.64 -26.85
CA PRO A 248 33.96 36.61 -27.87
C PRO A 248 35.12 35.63 -28.15
N ASN A 249 36.27 35.81 -27.50
CA ASN A 249 37.46 34.97 -27.64
C ASN A 249 37.75 34.09 -26.39
N TYR A 250 36.88 34.07 -25.39
CA TYR A 250 37.07 33.24 -24.20
C TYR A 250 36.40 31.87 -24.39
N THR A 251 37.21 30.82 -24.60
CA THR A 251 36.73 29.44 -24.91
C THR A 251 36.86 28.48 -23.72
N ASP A 252 37.24 28.96 -22.54
CA ASP A 252 37.46 28.10 -21.38
C ASP A 252 36.16 27.91 -20.59
N PHE A 253 35.62 26.69 -20.66
CA PHE A 253 34.52 26.24 -19.82
C PHE A 253 34.94 26.27 -18.35
N ASP A 254 34.12 26.91 -17.51
CA ASP A 254 34.37 26.89 -16.08
C ASP A 254 34.09 25.50 -15.49
N LYS A 255 34.74 25.19 -14.37
CA LYS A 255 34.52 23.93 -13.64
C LYS A 255 33.07 23.84 -13.16
N TRP A 256 32.49 24.96 -12.74
CA TRP A 256 31.12 25.03 -12.25
C TRP A 256 30.09 24.92 -13.38
N GLU A 257 30.37 25.53 -14.53
CA GLU A 257 29.55 25.39 -15.75
C GLU A 257 29.55 23.93 -16.25
N THR A 258 30.73 23.32 -16.32
CA THR A 258 30.87 21.90 -16.68
C THR A 258 30.10 20.99 -15.73
N MET A 259 30.19 21.24 -14.42
CA MET A 259 29.47 20.47 -13.40
C MET A 259 27.95 20.66 -13.52
N MET A 260 27.50 21.87 -13.82
CA MET A 260 26.08 22.17 -14.05
C MET A 260 25.54 21.42 -15.28
N TYR A 261 26.27 21.42 -16.40
CA TYR A 261 25.85 20.66 -17.59
C TYR A 261 25.82 19.15 -17.35
N LEU A 262 26.82 18.59 -16.65
CA LEU A 262 26.83 17.17 -16.32
C LEU A 262 25.64 16.79 -15.42
N LEU A 263 25.31 17.65 -14.47
CA LEU A 263 24.19 17.43 -13.57
C LEU A 263 22.84 17.57 -14.30
N ALA A 264 22.69 18.56 -15.16
CA ALA A 264 21.52 18.73 -16.02
C ALA A 264 21.32 17.56 -16.98
N PHE A 265 22.40 17.05 -17.57
CA PHE A 265 22.37 15.85 -18.41
C PHE A 265 21.94 14.61 -17.63
N THR A 266 22.46 14.45 -16.40
CA THR A 266 22.08 13.34 -15.51
C THR A 266 20.59 13.37 -15.19
N PHE A 267 20.04 14.54 -14.83
CA PHE A 267 18.61 14.68 -14.57
C PHE A 267 17.75 14.47 -15.81
N ALA A 268 18.21 14.93 -16.99
CA ALA A 268 17.51 14.68 -18.24
C ALA A 268 17.40 13.18 -18.54
N ILE A 269 18.48 12.41 -18.33
CA ILE A 269 18.45 10.95 -18.48
C ILE A 269 17.49 10.31 -17.46
N GLU A 270 17.54 10.75 -16.20
CA GLU A 270 16.65 10.22 -15.15
C GLU A 270 15.18 10.42 -15.52
N ASP A 271 14.82 11.60 -16.06
CA ASP A 271 13.45 11.90 -16.43
C ASP A 271 12.99 11.14 -17.68
N VAL A 272 13.89 10.91 -18.65
CA VAL A 272 13.59 10.02 -19.79
C VAL A 272 13.30 8.60 -19.31
N GLN A 273 14.13 8.07 -18.40
CA GLN A 273 13.92 6.72 -17.85
C GLN A 273 12.62 6.58 -17.05
N LYS A 274 12.18 7.64 -16.35
CA LYS A 274 10.89 7.62 -15.64
C LYS A 274 9.69 7.62 -16.58
N VAL A 275 9.79 8.26 -17.75
CA VAL A 275 8.70 8.31 -18.74
C VAL A 275 8.57 6.98 -19.49
N ASP A 276 9.67 6.26 -19.68
CA ASP A 276 9.69 4.97 -20.38
C ASP A 276 9.27 3.77 -19.49
N LEU A 277 9.12 3.96 -18.17
CA LEU A 277 8.58 2.95 -17.26
C LEU A 277 7.06 3.17 -17.09
N PRO A 278 6.20 2.28 -17.61
CA PRO A 278 4.75 2.37 -17.46
C PRO A 278 4.28 2.18 -16.01
#